data_AF-A0A9X1HE14-F1
#
_entry.id   AF-A0A9X1HE14-F1
#
_cell.length_a   1.000
_cell.length_b   1.000
_cell.length_c   1.000
_cell.angle_alpha   90.00
_cell.angle_beta   90.00
_cell.angle_gamma   90.00
#
_symmetry.space_group_name_H-M   'P 1'
#
loop_
_entity.id
_entity.type
_entity.pdbx_description
1 polymer ?
#
loop_
_entity_poly.entity_id
_entity_poly.type
_entity_poly.pdbx_seq_one_letter_code
_entity_poly.pdbx_strand_id
1 'polypeptide(L)'
;MTKNIYLLLLLTINFTSAQTKSADYFSFYKGGEKYLKPVKYMMFDSSKDDNIKTTENAQVYFKIKKERFRFNPQKNKTATYSIDFLEKIKLEKPDELENDAYIFFKAKKEEVERKNKIKLVYPPAGYQSFYKIFILEKVSPNKIVKYEVNWENSSF
;
A
#
# COMPACT_ATOMS: atom_id res chain seq x y z
N MET A 1 12.28 -22.46 -38.07
CA MET A 1 12.75 -21.34 -37.22
C MET A 1 11.67 -20.31 -36.89
N THR A 2 10.61 -20.17 -37.69
CA THR A 2 9.52 -19.19 -37.46
C THR A 2 8.63 -19.47 -36.24
N LYS A 3 8.42 -20.74 -35.84
CA LYS A 3 7.63 -21.10 -34.65
C LYS A 3 8.20 -20.58 -33.31
N ASN A 4 9.52 -20.43 -33.20
CA ASN A 4 10.16 -19.98 -31.95
C ASN A 4 10.13 -18.46 -31.77
N ILE A 5 9.90 -17.70 -32.86
CA ILE A 5 9.83 -16.23 -32.84
C ILE A 5 8.52 -15.76 -32.20
N TYR A 6 7.40 -16.43 -32.48
CA TYR A 6 6.11 -16.11 -31.87
C TYR A 6 6.10 -16.32 -30.36
N LEU A 7 6.83 -17.33 -29.86
CA LEU A 7 6.94 -17.59 -28.43
C LEU A 7 7.74 -16.49 -27.71
N LEU A 8 8.81 -16.00 -28.34
CA LEU A 8 9.61 -14.89 -27.82
C LEU A 8 8.79 -13.58 -27.79
N LEU A 9 8.00 -13.34 -28.85
CA LEU A 9 7.10 -12.19 -28.93
C LEU A 9 6.02 -12.24 -27.83
N LEU A 10 5.40 -13.39 -27.62
CA LEU A 10 4.44 -13.63 -26.54
C LEU A 10 5.05 -13.44 -25.16
N LEU A 11 6.29 -13.88 -24.94
CA LEU A 11 7.01 -13.64 -23.68
C LEU A 11 7.21 -12.14 -23.42
N THR A 12 7.67 -11.37 -24.41
CA THR A 12 7.91 -9.92 -24.24
C THR A 12 6.65 -9.11 -23.93
N ILE A 13 5.49 -9.47 -24.49
CA ILE A 13 4.20 -8.80 -24.24
C ILE A 13 3.68 -9.07 -22.82
N ASN A 14 4.01 -10.24 -22.24
CA ASN A 14 3.64 -10.56 -20.86
C ASN A 14 4.51 -9.84 -19.82
N PHE A 15 5.77 -9.50 -20.16
CA PHE A 15 6.64 -8.74 -19.25
C PHE A 15 6.23 -7.27 -19.11
N THR A 16 5.51 -6.70 -20.08
CA THR A 16 5.13 -5.26 -20.06
C THR A 16 3.92 -4.92 -19.17
N SER A 17 3.34 -5.88 -18.44
CA SER A 17 2.02 -5.70 -17.83
C SER A 17 1.96 -5.82 -16.31
N ALA A 18 3.08 -5.70 -15.60
CA ALA A 18 3.05 -5.25 -14.20
C ALA A 18 2.99 -3.72 -14.18
N GLN A 19 1.90 -3.14 -14.70
CA GLN A 19 1.77 -1.70 -14.91
C GLN A 19 1.58 -0.99 -13.56
N THR A 20 2.68 -0.57 -12.93
CA THR A 20 2.67 0.27 -11.73
C THR A 20 2.13 1.65 -12.06
N LYS A 21 1.24 2.18 -11.22
CA LYS A 21 0.66 3.52 -11.36
C LYS A 21 1.56 4.56 -10.73
N SER A 22 1.41 5.83 -11.11
CA SER A 22 2.13 6.94 -10.45
C SER A 22 1.90 6.98 -8.92
N ALA A 23 0.71 6.59 -8.47
CA ALA A 23 0.34 6.52 -7.04
C ALA A 23 1.08 5.42 -6.25
N ASP A 24 1.70 4.46 -6.94
CA ASP A 24 2.50 3.39 -6.32
C ASP A 24 3.90 3.88 -5.92
N TYR A 25 4.26 5.12 -6.28
CA TYR A 25 5.55 5.72 -5.99
C TYR A 25 5.43 6.87 -4.99
N PHE A 26 6.53 7.12 -4.27
CA PHE A 26 6.73 8.33 -3.48
C PHE A 26 8.03 9.03 -3.91
N SER A 27 8.15 10.31 -3.58
CA SER A 27 9.35 11.12 -3.80
C SER A 27 9.57 12.04 -2.61
N PHE A 28 10.81 12.27 -2.21
CA PHE A 28 11.12 13.15 -1.07
C PHE A 28 10.89 14.65 -1.35
N TYR A 29 10.93 15.06 -2.62
CA TYR A 29 10.74 16.44 -3.05
C TYR A 29 10.23 16.48 -4.49
N LYS A 30 9.63 17.60 -4.89
CA LYS A 30 9.10 17.80 -6.24
C LYS A 30 10.23 17.72 -7.27
N GLY A 31 10.07 16.86 -8.28
CA GLY A 31 11.09 16.62 -9.30
C GLY A 31 12.21 15.66 -8.87
N GLY A 32 12.14 15.10 -7.66
CA GLY A 32 13.09 14.09 -7.19
C GLY A 32 12.83 12.71 -7.78
N GLU A 33 13.78 11.81 -7.50
CA GLU A 33 13.69 10.38 -7.85
C GLU A 33 12.44 9.74 -7.23
N LYS A 34 11.82 8.82 -7.96
CA LYS A 34 10.62 8.09 -7.56
C LYS A 34 10.99 6.72 -7.00
N TYR A 35 10.45 6.40 -5.83
CA TYR A 35 10.67 5.14 -5.13
C TYR A 35 9.37 4.37 -5.03
N LEU A 36 9.40 3.08 -5.34
CA LEU A 36 8.22 2.22 -5.20
C LEU A 36 7.88 2.10 -3.71
N LYS A 37 6.61 2.29 -3.37
CA LYS A 37 6.12 2.15 -2.00
C LYS A 37 6.16 0.67 -1.59
N PRO A 38 6.73 0.34 -0.42
CA PRO A 38 6.57 -0.98 0.16
C PRO A 38 5.08 -1.29 0.38
N VAL A 39 4.70 -2.54 0.11
CA VAL A 39 3.33 -3.00 0.28
C VAL A 39 3.13 -3.53 1.70
N LYS A 40 2.07 -3.09 2.37
CA LYS A 40 1.70 -3.48 3.72
C LYS A 40 0.28 -4.06 3.71
N TYR A 41 0.08 -5.22 4.34
CA TYR A 41 -1.22 -5.87 4.47
C TYR A 41 -1.67 -5.87 5.92
N MET A 42 -2.92 -5.49 6.18
CA MET A 42 -3.52 -5.52 7.52
C MET A 42 -4.86 -6.23 7.48
N MET A 43 -5.12 -7.04 8.50
CA MET A 43 -6.41 -7.71 8.67
C MET A 43 -7.37 -6.77 9.38
N PHE A 44 -8.55 -6.58 8.80
CA PHE A 44 -9.70 -5.98 9.46
C PHE A 44 -10.54 -7.07 10.09
N ASP A 45 -10.72 -6.94 11.40
CA ASP A 45 -11.51 -7.87 12.21
C ASP A 45 -12.65 -7.10 12.88
N SER A 46 -13.88 -7.28 12.39
CA SER A 46 -15.06 -6.57 12.86
C SER A 46 -15.53 -7.03 14.24
N SER A 47 -15.01 -8.13 14.80
CA SER A 47 -15.35 -8.56 16.15
C SER A 47 -14.51 -7.89 17.24
N LYS A 48 -13.56 -7.01 16.88
CA LYS A 48 -12.78 -6.23 17.83
C LYS A 48 -13.40 -4.85 18.00
N ASP A 49 -13.66 -4.45 19.24
CA ASP A 49 -14.35 -3.18 19.56
C ASP A 49 -13.63 -1.93 19.02
N ASP A 50 -12.30 -1.98 18.93
CA ASP A 50 -11.48 -0.88 18.41
C ASP A 50 -11.47 -0.77 16.87
N ASN A 51 -12.08 -1.75 16.18
CA ASN A 51 -12.12 -1.79 14.73
C ASN A 51 -13.50 -1.35 14.24
N ILE A 52 -13.55 -0.21 13.54
CA ILE A 52 -14.80 0.38 13.07
C ILE A 52 -14.75 0.53 11.56
N LYS A 53 -15.79 0.04 10.88
CA LYS A 53 -16.01 0.29 9.45
C LYS A 53 -17.18 1.23 9.28
N THR A 54 -16.94 2.43 8.77
CA THR A 54 -18.00 3.40 8.45
C THR A 54 -18.07 3.65 6.95
N THR A 55 -19.25 4.08 6.49
CA THR A 55 -19.45 4.55 5.12
C THR A 55 -19.99 5.98 5.19
N GLU A 56 -19.25 6.93 4.62
CA GLU A 56 -19.57 8.35 4.61
C GLU A 56 -19.28 8.91 3.21
N ASN A 57 -20.22 9.66 2.62
CA ASN A 57 -20.04 10.30 1.31
C ASN A 57 -19.54 9.35 0.20
N ALA A 58 -20.11 8.14 0.13
CA ALA A 58 -19.71 7.08 -0.80
C ALA A 58 -18.24 6.60 -0.66
N GLN A 59 -17.60 6.88 0.48
CA GLN A 59 -16.28 6.39 0.84
C GLN A 59 -16.41 5.43 2.02
N VAL A 60 -15.53 4.43 2.08
CA VAL A 60 -15.49 3.48 3.19
C VAL A 60 -14.26 3.80 4.03
N TYR A 61 -14.44 3.88 5.33
CA TYR A 61 -13.36 4.10 6.28
C TYR A 61 -13.20 2.85 7.13
N PHE A 62 -11.96 2.40 7.27
CA PHE A 62 -11.55 1.37 8.21
C PHE A 62 -10.72 2.06 9.29
N LYS A 63 -11.27 2.13 10.50
CA LYS A 63 -10.49 2.42 11.69
C LYS A 63 -10.00 1.07 12.23
N ILE A 64 -8.69 0.95 12.41
CA ILE A 64 -8.06 -0.20 13.04
C ILE A 64 -7.19 0.35 14.15
N LYS A 65 -7.67 0.23 15.40
CA LYS A 65 -7.06 0.87 16.57
C LYS A 65 -6.95 2.40 16.39
N LYS A 66 -5.74 2.96 16.49
CA LYS A 66 -5.49 4.41 16.33
C LYS A 66 -5.40 4.86 14.87
N GLU A 67 -5.30 3.93 13.92
CA GLU A 67 -5.09 4.25 12.51
C GLU A 67 -6.41 4.30 11.72
N ARG A 68 -6.51 5.24 10.78
CA ARG A 68 -7.67 5.37 9.89
C ARG A 68 -7.25 5.21 8.43
N PHE A 69 -7.98 4.38 7.71
CA PHE A 69 -7.75 4.06 6.31
C PHE A 69 -8.98 4.36 5.48
N ARG A 70 -8.81 5.11 4.41
CA ARG A 70 -9.88 5.51 3.49
C ARG A 70 -9.81 4.74 2.19
N PHE A 71 -10.88 4.01 1.91
CA PHE A 71 -11.16 3.41 0.61
C PHE A 71 -12.10 4.32 -0.21
N ASN A 72 -11.66 4.72 -1.40
CA ASN A 72 -12.50 5.42 -2.36
C ASN A 72 -12.87 4.46 -3.51
N PRO A 73 -14.13 4.00 -3.60
CA PRO A 73 -14.56 3.05 -4.64
C PRO A 73 -14.35 3.52 -6.08
N GLN A 74 -14.35 4.83 -6.32
CA GLN A 74 -14.16 5.40 -7.66
C GLN A 74 -12.69 5.41 -8.11
N LYS A 75 -11.75 5.37 -7.16
CA LYS A 75 -10.31 5.51 -7.43
C LYS A 75 -9.52 4.25 -7.10
N ASN A 76 -9.94 3.51 -6.09
CA ASN A 76 -9.24 2.36 -5.55
C ASN A 76 -9.90 1.05 -6.02
N LYS A 77 -9.08 0.02 -6.19
CA LYS A 77 -9.54 -1.31 -6.60
C LYS A 77 -9.87 -2.17 -5.39
N THR A 78 -10.93 -2.97 -5.51
CA THR A 78 -11.18 -4.13 -4.66
C THR A 78 -10.91 -5.40 -5.45
N ALA A 79 -10.48 -6.45 -4.75
CA ALA A 79 -10.35 -7.77 -5.33
C ALA A 79 -10.73 -8.82 -4.28
N THR A 80 -11.36 -9.88 -4.75
CA THR A 80 -11.74 -11.03 -3.92
C THR A 80 -10.68 -12.12 -4.05
N TYR A 81 -10.32 -12.74 -2.93
CA TYR A 81 -9.35 -13.83 -2.86
C TYR A 81 -9.88 -14.98 -1.98
N SER A 82 -9.33 -16.18 -2.18
CA SER A 82 -9.50 -17.29 -1.24
C SER A 82 -8.73 -17.00 0.05
N ILE A 83 -9.04 -17.77 1.10
CA ILE A 83 -8.34 -17.67 2.40
C ILE A 83 -6.85 -17.99 2.27
N ASP A 84 -6.46 -18.89 1.35
CA ASP A 84 -5.08 -19.29 1.07
C ASP A 84 -4.19 -18.13 0.58
N PHE A 85 -4.80 -17.00 0.19
CA PHE A 85 -4.04 -15.78 -0.09
C PHE A 85 -3.26 -15.29 1.15
N LEU A 86 -3.77 -15.54 2.36
CA LEU A 86 -3.10 -15.14 3.61
C LEU A 86 -1.75 -15.84 3.80
N GLU A 87 -1.58 -17.06 3.29
CA GLU A 87 -0.33 -17.83 3.40
C GLU A 87 0.79 -17.22 2.54
N LYS A 88 0.44 -16.38 1.56
CA LYS A 88 1.37 -15.80 0.58
C LYS A 88 1.84 -14.40 0.95
N ILE A 89 1.35 -13.85 2.08
CA ILE A 89 1.60 -12.46 2.47
C ILE A 89 2.03 -12.38 3.93
N LYS A 90 2.78 -11.32 4.25
CA LYS A 90 3.04 -10.93 5.63
C LYS A 90 1.95 -9.97 6.10
N LEU A 91 1.23 -10.34 7.15
CA LEU A 91 0.33 -9.44 7.86
C LEU A 91 1.13 -8.56 8.82
N GLU A 92 0.91 -7.26 8.75
CA GLU A 92 1.57 -6.27 9.58
C GLU A 92 0.67 -5.88 10.73
N LYS A 93 1.28 -5.51 11.86
CA LYS A 93 0.54 -5.02 13.03
C LYS A 93 0.25 -3.52 12.87
N PRO A 94 -1.01 -3.09 13.01
CA PRO A 94 -1.37 -1.68 12.90
C PRO A 94 -0.62 -0.75 13.87
N ASP A 95 -0.31 -1.22 15.09
CA ASP A 95 0.33 -0.40 16.13
C ASP A 95 1.76 0.04 15.78
N GLU A 96 2.45 -0.76 14.98
CA GLU A 96 3.84 -0.56 14.62
C GLU A 96 3.96 0.26 13.33
N LEU A 97 2.86 0.50 12.60
CA LEU A 97 2.86 1.06 11.25
C LEU A 97 3.49 2.46 11.18
N GLU A 98 3.15 3.34 12.14
CA GLU A 98 3.70 4.69 12.24
C GLU A 98 5.20 4.66 12.54
N ASN A 99 5.61 3.87 13.53
CA ASN A 99 7.02 3.72 13.90
C ASN A 99 7.84 3.10 12.77
N ASP A 100 7.30 2.09 12.09
CA ASP A 100 7.89 1.47 10.90
C ASP A 100 8.07 2.50 9.78
N ALA A 101 7.07 3.35 9.56
CA ALA A 101 7.15 4.39 8.53
C ALA A 101 8.20 5.46 8.88
N TYR A 102 8.32 5.80 10.17
CA TYR A 102 9.38 6.68 10.68
C TYR A 102 10.78 6.09 10.44
N ILE A 103 11.00 4.84 10.84
CA ILE A 103 12.28 4.15 10.68
C ILE A 103 12.64 4.03 9.19
N PHE A 104 11.67 3.61 8.36
CA PHE A 104 11.84 3.54 6.91
C PHE A 104 12.22 4.89 6.31
N PHE A 105 11.50 5.96 6.69
CA PHE A 105 11.80 7.30 6.22
C PHE A 105 13.23 7.72 6.56
N LYS A 106 13.66 7.53 7.83
CA LYS A 106 14.99 7.92 8.28
C LYS A 106 16.08 7.20 7.49
N ALA A 107 15.98 5.88 7.37
CA ALA A 107 16.95 5.08 6.63
C ALA A 107 17.01 5.48 5.14
N LYS A 108 15.84 5.63 4.50
CA LYS A 108 15.79 5.97 3.08
C LYS A 108 16.23 7.41 2.82
N LYS A 109 15.92 8.34 3.72
CA LYS A 109 16.42 9.73 3.68
C LYS A 109 17.95 9.74 3.70
N GLU A 110 18.58 9.07 4.66
CA GLU A 110 20.04 9.01 4.78
C GLU A 110 20.70 8.45 3.50
N GLU A 111 20.10 7.41 2.92
CA GLU A 111 20.54 6.85 1.65
C GLU A 111 20.52 7.90 0.52
N VAL A 112 19.42 8.64 0.40
CA VAL A 112 19.20 9.63 -0.66
C VAL A 112 20.09 10.86 -0.47
N GLU A 113 20.24 11.34 0.76
CA GLU A 113 21.12 12.47 1.08
C GLU A 113 22.58 12.15 0.75
N ARG A 114 23.03 10.93 1.09
CA ARG A 114 24.38 10.45 0.75
C ARG A 114 24.58 10.31 -0.76
N LYS A 115 23.61 9.71 -1.46
CA LYS A 115 23.69 9.46 -2.92
C LYS A 115 23.72 10.77 -3.70
N ASN A 116 22.86 11.72 -3.34
CA ASN A 116 22.63 12.94 -4.11
C ASN A 116 23.36 14.17 -3.56
N LYS A 117 24.05 14.04 -2.41
CA LYS A 117 24.74 15.14 -1.71
C LYS A 117 23.81 16.33 -1.43
N ILE A 118 22.57 16.03 -1.06
CA ILE A 118 21.54 17.01 -0.70
C ILE A 118 21.18 16.87 0.78
N LYS A 119 20.53 17.89 1.34
CA LYS A 119 19.87 17.80 2.64
C LYS A 119 18.37 17.91 2.45
N LEU A 120 17.66 16.86 2.85
CA LEU A 120 16.22 16.80 2.85
C LEU A 120 15.69 17.38 4.17
N VAL A 121 14.52 18.01 4.14
CA VAL A 121 13.78 18.33 5.36
C VAL A 121 12.86 17.17 5.74
N TYR A 122 12.32 17.21 6.96
CA TYR A 122 11.28 16.28 7.41
C TYR A 122 10.11 16.24 6.41
N PRO A 123 9.44 15.10 6.18
CA PRO A 123 8.63 14.96 4.99
C PRO A 123 7.40 15.87 5.09
N PRO A 124 7.17 16.77 4.12
CA PRO A 124 6.09 17.73 4.19
C PRO A 124 4.69 17.10 4.10
N ALA A 125 4.59 15.85 3.63
CA ALA A 125 3.32 15.12 3.42
C ALA A 125 3.01 14.07 4.50
N GLY A 126 3.83 13.97 5.56
CA GLY A 126 3.69 12.93 6.58
C GLY A 126 4.14 11.53 6.12
N TYR A 127 4.27 10.62 7.09
CA TYR A 127 4.77 9.26 6.89
C TYR A 127 3.81 8.34 6.13
N GLN A 128 2.54 8.71 6.12
CA GLN A 128 1.45 7.91 5.55
C GLN A 128 1.59 7.71 4.05
N SER A 129 2.35 8.58 3.38
CA SER A 129 2.61 8.54 1.95
C SER A 129 3.62 7.47 1.51
N PHE A 130 4.39 6.88 2.43
CA PHE A 130 5.48 5.97 2.09
C PHE A 130 5.07 4.53 1.82
N TYR A 131 3.91 4.11 2.32
CA TYR A 131 3.42 2.75 2.15
C TYR A 131 2.23 2.66 1.21
N LYS A 132 2.17 1.55 0.48
CA LYS A 132 0.97 1.12 -0.21
C LYS A 132 0.24 0.13 0.69
N ILE A 133 -0.96 0.49 1.14
CA ILE A 133 -1.67 -0.26 2.16
C ILE A 133 -2.84 -1.02 1.56
N PHE A 134 -2.96 -2.29 1.96
CA PHE A 134 -4.13 -3.11 1.70
C PHE A 134 -4.78 -3.55 3.00
N ILE A 135 -6.09 -3.30 3.11
CA ILE A 135 -6.93 -3.87 4.17
C ILE A 135 -7.57 -5.15 3.65
N LEU A 136 -7.51 -6.21 4.46
CA LEU A 136 -8.09 -7.51 4.18
C LEU A 136 -9.27 -7.74 5.12
N GLU A 137 -10.45 -7.92 4.56
CA GLU A 137 -11.67 -8.20 5.31
C GLU A 137 -12.13 -9.62 4.99
N LYS A 138 -12.27 -10.46 6.01
CA LYS A 138 -12.89 -11.78 5.84
C LYS A 138 -14.41 -11.59 5.76
N VAL A 139 -14.99 -11.92 4.62
CA VAL A 139 -16.45 -11.79 4.38
C VAL A 139 -17.19 -13.12 4.45
N SER A 140 -16.46 -14.24 4.38
CA SER A 140 -16.97 -15.60 4.64
C SER A 140 -15.79 -16.53 4.97
N PRO A 141 -16.02 -17.77 5.44
CA PRO A 141 -14.94 -18.69 5.83
C PRO A 141 -13.79 -18.82 4.81
N ASN A 142 -14.12 -18.85 3.52
CA ASN A 142 -13.16 -19.09 2.43
C ASN A 142 -12.95 -17.86 1.53
N LYS A 143 -13.39 -16.66 1.95
CA LYS A 143 -13.37 -15.46 1.10
C LYS A 143 -12.86 -14.24 1.85
N ILE A 144 -11.87 -13.58 1.25
CA ILE A 144 -11.34 -12.30 1.68
C ILE A 144 -11.56 -11.25 0.61
N VAL A 145 -11.96 -10.05 1.02
CA VAL A 145 -11.95 -8.86 0.17
C VAL A 145 -10.73 -8.03 0.52
N LYS A 146 -9.94 -7.68 -0.50
CA LYS A 146 -8.78 -6.82 -0.41
C LYS A 146 -9.15 -5.42 -0.90
N TYR A 147 -8.90 -4.42 -0.06
CA TYR A 147 -9.11 -2.99 -0.36
C TYR A 147 -7.77 -2.30 -0.47
N GLU A 148 -7.49 -1.65 -1.61
CA GLU A 148 -6.40 -0.67 -1.70
C GLU A 148 -6.86 0.63 -1.01
N VAL A 149 -6.18 1.06 0.04
CA VAL A 149 -6.63 2.20 0.87
C VAL A 149 -5.59 3.31 0.90
N ASN A 150 -6.05 4.52 1.21
CA ASN A 150 -5.18 5.63 1.60
C ASN A 150 -5.11 5.68 3.12
N TRP A 151 -3.90 5.73 3.67
CA TRP A 151 -3.71 5.95 5.10
C TRP A 151 -3.88 7.44 5.40
N GLU A 152 -4.82 7.75 6.28
CA GLU A 152 -5.08 9.13 6.70
C GLU A 152 -4.21 9.49 7.90
N ASN A 153 -3.80 10.76 7.97
CA ASN A 153 -3.06 11.25 9.12
C ASN A 153 -4.00 11.22 10.35
N SER A 154 -3.62 10.48 11.38
CA SER A 154 -4.27 10.54 12.70
C SER A 154 -3.84 11.82 13.42
N SER A 155 -4.19 12.98 12.89
CA SER A 155 -4.23 14.19 13.70
C SER A 155 -5.54 14.20 14.47
N PHE A 156 -5.55 13.46 15.58
CA PHE A 156 -6.50 13.61 16.69
C PHE A 156 -5.75 14.21 17.88
#